data_AF-A0A9E2UWX4-F1
#
_entry.id   AF-A0A9E2UWX4-F1
#
_cell.length_a   1.000
_cell.length_b   1.000
_cell.length_c   1.000
_cell.angle_alpha   90.00
_cell.angle_beta   90.00
_cell.angle_gamma   90.00
#
_symmetry.space_group_name_H-M   'P 1'
#
loop_
_entity.id
_entity.type
_entity.pdbx_description
1 polymer ?
#
loop_
_entity_poly.entity_id
_entity_poly.type
_entity_poly.pdbx_seq_one_letter_code
_entity_poly.pdbx_strand_id
1 'polypeptide(L)' 'MEKELSREFLDKVQKVAQGPDADLLFDMVELLYERRAEYDNEPLSDEDRAAIREGREAVARGEFVTLEELKKDLGL' A
#
# COMPACT_ATOMS: atom_id res chain seq x y z
N MET A 1 24.60 -7.71 2.38
CA MET A 1 25.13 -9.02 2.82
C MET A 1 24.06 -10.04 2.49
N GLU A 2 24.24 -10.80 1.41
CA GLU A 2 23.33 -11.90 1.08
C GLU A 2 23.43 -12.94 2.20
N LYS A 3 22.29 -13.28 2.79
CA LYS A 3 22.23 -14.39 3.74
C LYS A 3 22.06 -15.65 2.91
N GLU A 4 23.04 -16.54 2.95
CA GLU A 4 22.85 -17.89 2.41
C GLU A 4 21.68 -18.55 3.12
N LEU A 5 20.69 -19.00 2.35
CA LEU A 5 19.57 -19.75 2.87
C LEU A 5 20.04 -21.17 3.20
N SER A 6 19.72 -21.65 4.38
CA SER A 6 20.04 -23.02 4.75
C SER A 6 19.28 -24.01 3.86
N ARG A 7 19.91 -25.15 3.57
CA ARG A 7 19.26 -26.22 2.79
C ARG A 7 17.98 -26.72 3.43
N GLU A 8 17.97 -26.80 4.76
CA GLU A 8 16.78 -27.15 5.55
C GLU A 8 15.62 -26.17 5.33
N PHE A 9 15.91 -24.87 5.22
CA PHE A 9 14.90 -23.86 4.94
C PHE A 9 14.31 -24.04 3.54
N LEU A 10 15.15 -24.25 2.53
CA LEU A 10 14.71 -24.48 1.16
C LEU A 10 13.81 -25.73 1.05
N ASP A 11 14.18 -26.82 1.71
CA ASP A 11 13.40 -28.06 1.72
C ASP A 11 12.01 -27.85 2.39
N LYS A 12 11.94 -27.02 3.45
CA LYS A 12 10.65 -26.68 4.09
C LYS A 12 9.77 -25.83 3.20
N VAL A 13 10.32 -24.80 2.56
CA VAL A 13 9.60 -23.95 1.61
C VAL A 13 9.07 -24.79 0.44
N GLN A 14 9.89 -25.68 -0.11
CA GLN A 14 9.49 -26.56 -1.20
C GLN A 14 8.34 -27.50 -0.81
N LYS A 15 8.35 -28.06 0.41
CA LYS A 15 7.26 -28.92 0.91
C LYS A 15 5.94 -28.17 1.04
N VAL A 16 5.97 -26.91 1.49
CA VAL A 16 4.77 -26.07 1.60
C VAL A 16 4.27 -25.68 0.20
N ALA A 17 5.17 -25.26 -0.69
CA ALA A 17 4.84 -24.91 -2.08
C ALA A 17 4.29 -26.06 -2.92
N GLN A 18 4.57 -27.31 -2.56
CA GLN A 18 4.04 -28.52 -3.20
C GLN A 18 2.88 -29.16 -2.43
N GLY A 19 2.49 -28.55 -1.30
CA GLY A 19 1.45 -29.04 -0.41
C GLY A 19 0.07 -28.47 -0.71
N PRO A 20 -0.95 -28.85 0.06
CA PRO A 20 -2.32 -28.35 -0.10
C PRO A 20 -2.45 -26.84 0.18
N ASP A 21 -1.48 -26.26 0.91
CA ASP A 21 -1.45 -24.85 1.31
C ASP A 21 -0.53 -24.00 0.40
N ALA A 22 -0.19 -24.49 -0.79
CA ALA A 22 0.73 -23.81 -1.71
C ALA A 22 0.27 -22.39 -2.05
N ASP A 23 -1.04 -22.20 -2.24
CA ASP A 23 -1.65 -20.90 -2.55
C ASP A 23 -1.43 -19.89 -1.41
N LEU A 24 -1.50 -20.33 -0.15
CA LEU A 24 -1.26 -19.44 1.00
C LEU A 24 0.19 -18.95 1.08
N LEU A 25 1.15 -19.76 0.65
CA LEU A 25 2.55 -19.35 0.56
C LEU A 25 2.73 -18.30 -0.55
N PHE A 26 2.03 -18.46 -1.67
CA PHE A 26 2.04 -17.51 -2.77
C PHE A 26 1.45 -16.16 -2.35
N ASP A 27 0.25 -16.16 -1.77
CA ASP A 27 -0.41 -14.95 -1.25
C ASP A 27 0.44 -14.22 -0.20
N MET A 28 1.11 -14.97 0.69
CA MET A 28 2.01 -14.38 1.69
C MET A 28 3.23 -13.71 1.04
N VAL A 29 3.80 -14.32 0.00
CA VAL A 29 4.93 -13.73 -0.74
C VAL A 29 4.46 -12.48 -1.48
N GLU A 30 3.32 -12.53 -2.18
CA GLU A 30 2.72 -11.36 -2.81
C GLU A 30 2.52 -10.23 -1.81
N LEU A 31 1.86 -10.47 -0.67
CA LEU A 31 1.66 -9.45 0.37
C LEU A 31 2.96 -8.81 0.86
N LEU A 32 4.04 -9.60 0.98
CA LEU A 32 5.36 -9.08 1.39
C LEU A 32 6.04 -8.23 0.31
N TYR A 33 5.80 -8.53 -0.97
CA TYR A 33 6.32 -7.77 -2.11
C TYR A 33 5.44 -6.58 -2.49
N GLU A 34 4.10 -6.71 -2.41
CA GLU A 34 3.11 -5.64 -2.56
C GLU A 34 3.30 -4.55 -1.51
N ARG A 35 3.75 -4.93 -0.29
CA ARG A 35 4.21 -3.98 0.73
C ARG A 35 5.30 -3.02 0.24
N ARG A 36 5.99 -3.35 -0.85
CA ARG A 36 6.98 -2.48 -1.53
C ARG A 36 6.49 -1.90 -2.86
N ALA A 37 5.42 -2.41 -3.46
CA ALA A 37 5.03 -2.06 -4.82
C ALA A 37 3.95 -0.96 -4.91
N GLU A 38 3.08 -0.82 -3.90
CA GLU A 38 1.89 0.05 -4.04
C GLU A 38 1.84 1.28 -3.13
N TYR A 39 2.76 1.43 -2.18
CA TYR A 39 2.79 2.62 -1.33
C TYR A 39 3.92 3.53 -1.76
N ASP A 40 3.56 4.75 -2.14
CA ASP A 40 4.49 5.87 -2.14
C ASP A 40 5.03 6.02 -0.72
N ASN A 41 6.25 5.53 -0.53
CA ASN A 41 6.95 5.58 0.75
C ASN A 41 7.84 6.84 0.82
N GLU A 42 7.74 7.76 -0.15
CA GLU A 42 8.43 9.03 -0.08
C GLU A 42 7.87 9.84 1.10
N PRO A 43 8.75 10.44 1.93
CA PRO A 43 8.29 11.37 2.94
C PRO A 43 7.53 12.52 2.29
N LEU A 44 6.41 12.94 2.89
CA LEU A 44 5.67 14.13 2.44
C LEU A 44 6.63 15.30 2.22
N SER A 45 6.62 15.81 0.98
CA SER A 45 7.37 16.99 0.58
C SER A 45 6.85 18.24 1.31
N ASP A 46 7.59 19.34 1.21
CA ASP A 46 7.12 20.62 1.74
C ASP A 46 5.85 21.13 1.03
N GLU A 47 5.70 20.80 -0.25
CA GLU A 47 4.52 21.10 -1.06
C GLU A 47 3.30 20.31 -0.56
N ASP A 48 3.45 19.00 -0.31
CA ASP A 48 2.37 18.17 0.25
C ASP A 48 1.92 18.71 1.62
N ARG A 49 2.88 19.10 2.45
CA ARG A 49 2.61 19.68 3.77
C ARG A 49 1.89 21.02 3.66
N ALA A 50 2.22 21.82 2.64
CA ALA A 50 1.53 23.09 2.37
C ALA A 50 0.09 22.84 1.91
N ALA A 51 -0.12 21.94 0.94
CA ALA A 51 -1.45 21.58 0.44
C ALA A 51 -2.35 21.02 1.55
N ILE A 52 -1.82 20.17 2.44
CA ILE A 52 -2.57 19.65 3.59
C ILE A 52 -2.98 20.77 4.55
N ARG A 53 -2.10 21.75 4.82
CA ARG A 53 -2.45 22.91 5.67
C ARG A 53 -3.54 23.76 5.01
N GLU A 54 -3.36 24.12 3.74
CA GLU A 54 -4.32 24.93 3.00
C GLU A 54 -5.70 24.27 2.96
N GLY A 55 -5.76 22.98 2.65
CA GLY A 55 -7.02 22.22 2.64
C GLY A 55 -7.72 22.23 4.01
N ARG A 56 -6.97 22.11 5.11
CA ARG A 56 -7.54 22.20 6.46
C ARG A 56 -8.11 23.59 6.75
N GLU A 57 -7.43 24.64 6.32
CA GLU A 57 -7.90 26.01 6.49
C GLU A 57 -9.13 26.30 5.64
N ALA A 58 -9.18 25.82 4.39
CA ALA A 58 -10.34 25.92 3.51
C ALA A 58 -11.58 25.26 4.17
N VAL A 59 -11.44 24.03 4.66
CA VAL A 59 -12.52 23.34 5.39
C VAL A 59 -12.96 24.13 6.62
N ALA A 60 -12.03 24.72 7.39
CA ALA A 60 -12.36 25.55 8.54
C ALA A 60 -13.13 26.84 8.17
N ARG A 61 -12.89 27.39 6.97
CA ARG A 61 -13.66 28.52 6.41
C ARG A 61 -14.98 28.10 5.78
N GLY A 62 -15.30 26.80 5.72
CA GLY A 62 -16.48 26.28 5.04
C GLY A 62 -16.32 26.16 3.52
N GLU A 63 -15.10 26.28 3.00
CA GLU A 63 -14.76 26.11 1.59
C GLU A 63 -14.56 24.61 1.30
N PHE A 64 -15.65 23.85 1.28
CA PHE A 64 -15.66 22.45 0.91
C PHE A 64 -16.91 22.11 0.10
N VAL A 65 -16.85 21.02 -0.66
CA VAL A 65 -18.01 20.41 -1.32
C VAL A 65 -18.30 19.06 -0.69
N THR A 66 -19.57 18.66 -0.70
CA THR A 66 -19.94 17.30 -0.32
C THR A 66 -19.51 16.31 -1.40
N LEU A 67 -19.37 15.04 -1.01
CA LEU A 67 -19.04 13.97 -1.97
C LEU A 67 -20.10 13.86 -3.07
N GLU A 68 -21.37 14.07 -2.75
CA GLU A 68 -22.47 13.99 -3.72
C GLU A 68 -22.43 15.15 -4.72
N GLU A 69 -22.13 16.37 -4.28
CA GLU A 69 -21.89 17.52 -5.17
C GLU A 69 -20.69 17.26 -6.09
N LEU A 70 -19.59 16.75 -5.54
CA LEU A 70 -18.40 16.42 -6.32
C LEU A 70 -18.67 15.35 -7.37
N LYS A 71 -19.37 14.27 -7.03
CA LYS A 71 -19.73 13.20 -7.98
C LYS A 71 -20.58 13.74 -9.11
N LYS A 72 -21.59 14.56 -8.78
CA LYS A 72 -22.43 15.21 -9.77
C LYS A 72 -21.62 16.09 -10.72
N ASP A 73 -20.69 16.88 -10.20
CA ASP A 73 -19.83 17.76 -11.00
C ASP A 73 -18.87 16.96 -11.90
N LEU A 74 -18.45 15.78 -11.45
CA LEU A 74 -17.61 14.84 -12.20
C LEU A 74 -18.39 13.90 -13.14
N GLY A 75 -19.72 13.88 -13.07
CA GLY A 75 -20.57 12.96 -13.83
C GLY A 75 -20.45 11.49 -13.40
N LEU A 76 -20.13 11.24 -12.13
CA LEU A 76 -19.96 9.92 -11.50
C LEU A 76 -21.20 9.47 -10.71
#